data_AF-A0A6G3S9D4-F1
#
_entry.id   AF-A0A6G3S9D4-F1
#
_cell.length_a   1.000
_cell.length_b   1.000
_cell.length_c   1.000
_cell.angle_alpha   90.00
_cell.angle_beta   90.00
_cell.angle_gamma   90.00
#
_symmetry.space_group_name_H-M   'P 1'
#
loop_
_entity.id
_entity.type
_entity.pdbx_description
1 polymer ?
#
loop_
_entity_poly.entity_id
_entity_poly.type
_entity_poly.pdbx_seq_one_letter_code
_entity_poly.pdbx_strand_id
1 'polypeptide(L)'
;AHPSPNAGVVEASFAGALGVRLGGTLAYGGRVEHRPVLNAQGRAVRVTDVERAARLSRRVSVAAWGVCVAGRLWVRGCRRGRR
;
A
#
# COMPACT_ATOMS: atom_id res chain seq x y z
N ALA A 1 10.75 -10.17 12.66
CA ALA A 1 9.29 -10.12 12.42
C ALA A 1 8.83 -8.67 12.53
N HIS A 2 7.89 -8.20 11.71
CA HIS A 2 7.37 -6.82 11.84
C HIS A 2 6.63 -6.66 13.17
N PRO A 3 6.80 -5.53 13.88
CA PRO A 3 6.09 -5.28 15.15
C PRO A 3 4.56 -5.14 14.98
N SER A 4 4.08 -4.97 13.74
CA SER A 4 2.66 -5.13 13.37
C SER A 4 2.54 -6.20 12.28
N PRO A 5 1.79 -7.30 12.52
CA PRO A 5 1.62 -8.36 11.53
C PRO A 5 0.94 -7.87 10.25
N ASN A 6 0.11 -6.82 10.36
CA ASN A 6 -0.64 -6.26 9.23
C ASN A 6 0.18 -5.29 8.38
N ALA A 7 1.28 -4.74 8.90
CA ALA A 7 2.05 -3.71 8.21
C ALA A 7 2.91 -4.28 7.07
N GLY A 8 3.47 -5.48 7.24
CA GLY A 8 4.42 -6.05 6.28
C GLY A 8 3.85 -6.23 4.87
N VAL A 9 2.59 -6.65 4.73
CA VAL A 9 1.95 -6.86 3.42
C VAL A 9 1.73 -5.54 2.68
N VAL A 10 1.30 -4.51 3.40
CA VAL A 10 1.07 -3.17 2.83
C VAL A 10 2.40 -2.55 2.42
N GLU A 11 3.41 -2.62 3.29
CA GLU A 11 4.76 -2.11 2.99
C GLU A 11 5.39 -2.82 1.79
N ALA A 12 5.29 -4.15 1.70
CA ALA A 12 5.82 -4.91 0.57
C ALA A 12 5.12 -4.56 -0.75
N SER A 13 3.79 -4.36 -0.70
CA SER A 13 2.99 -3.96 -1.86
C SER A 13 3.39 -2.57 -2.37
N PHE A 14 3.59 -1.60 -1.46
CA PHE A 14 4.09 -0.26 -1.80
C PHE A 14 5.52 -0.29 -2.34
N ALA A 15 6.40 -1.10 -1.73
CA ALA A 15 7.76 -1.30 -2.19
C ALA A 15 7.80 -1.78 -3.64
N GLY A 16 7.00 -2.81 -3.97
CA GLY A 16 6.85 -3.32 -5.33
C GLY A 16 6.28 -2.28 -6.29
N ALA A 17 5.15 -1.65 -5.94
CA ALA A 17 4.46 -0.69 -6.82
C ALA A 17 5.29 0.58 -7.12
N LEU A 18 6.12 1.02 -6.18
CA LEU A 18 7.01 2.17 -6.36
C LEU A 18 8.38 1.80 -6.96
N GLY A 19 8.68 0.50 -7.07
CA GLY A 19 9.97 -0.02 -7.52
C GLY A 19 11.11 0.26 -6.54
N VAL A 20 10.80 0.40 -5.25
CA VAL A 20 11.76 0.75 -4.19
C VAL A 20 11.93 -0.39 -3.22
N ARG A 21 13.06 -0.40 -2.54
CA ARG A 21 13.37 -1.31 -1.44
C ARG A 21 13.06 -0.64 -0.10
N LEU A 22 12.31 -1.33 0.76
CA LEU A 22 11.96 -0.89 2.11
C LEU A 22 12.53 -1.85 3.17
N GLY A 23 12.57 -1.41 4.43
CA GLY A 23 13.12 -2.19 5.53
C GLY A 23 14.65 -2.17 5.58
N GLY A 24 15.26 -3.21 6.13
CA GLY A 24 16.69 -3.25 6.44
C GLY A 24 17.01 -2.58 7.78
N THR A 25 18.23 -2.06 7.91
CA THR A 25 18.73 -1.43 9.13
C THR A 25 18.17 -0.02 9.28
N LEU A 26 17.32 0.18 10.28
CA LEU A 26 16.79 1.48 10.68
C LEU A 26 17.50 1.92 11.95
N ALA A 27 18.01 3.15 11.99
CA ALA A 27 18.61 3.72 13.19
C ALA A 27 17.87 4.99 13.57
N TYR A 28 17.26 5.02 14.76
CA TYR A 28 16.54 6.18 15.27
C TYR A 28 16.73 6.30 16.78
N GLY A 29 17.04 7.51 17.26
CA GLY A 29 17.20 7.78 18.70
C GLY A 29 18.23 6.89 19.40
N GLY A 30 19.32 6.52 18.71
CA GLY A 30 20.36 5.61 19.23
C GLY A 30 19.99 4.12 19.23
N ARG A 31 18.78 3.75 18.78
CA ARG A 31 18.36 2.35 18.64
C ARG A 31 18.48 1.92 17.19
N VAL A 32 19.08 0.76 16.97
CA VAL A 32 19.14 0.11 15.67
C VAL A 32 18.11 -1.01 15.64
N GLU A 33 17.23 -0.98 14.66
CA GLU A 33 16.24 -2.03 14.41
C GLU A 33 16.51 -2.64 13.03
N HIS A 34 16.58 -3.97 12.97
CA HIS A 34 16.70 -4.71 11.72
C HIS A 34 15.33 -5.22 11.28
N ARG A 35 14.81 -4.66 10.19
CA ARG A 35 13.59 -5.14 9.54
C ARG A 35 13.92 -5.97 8.31
N PRO A 36 13.05 -6.95 7.95
CA PRO A 36 13.18 -7.65 6.68
C PRO A 36 13.25 -6.65 5.53
N VAL A 37 14.14 -6.92 4.58
CA VAL A 37 14.25 -6.12 3.37
C VAL A 37 13.11 -6.52 2.43
N LEU A 38 12.27 -5.56 2.06
CA LEU A 38 11.14 -5.74 1.16
C LEU A 38 11.51 -5.24 -0.22
N ASN A 39 11.19 -6.00 -1.26
CA ASN A 39 11.54 -5.74 -2.66
C ASN A 39 13.06 -5.51 -2.85
N ALA A 40 13.87 -6.54 -2.55
CA ALA A 40 15.32 -6.46 -2.52
C ALA A 40 15.95 -5.95 -3.84
N GLN A 41 15.33 -6.24 -4.97
CA GLN A 41 15.72 -5.84 -6.32
C GLN A 41 15.37 -4.38 -6.64
N GLY A 42 14.51 -3.75 -5.82
CA GLY A 42 14.14 -2.35 -5.95
C GLY A 42 15.30 -1.39 -5.63
N ARG A 43 15.18 -0.15 -6.13
CA ARG A 43 16.16 0.90 -5.82
C ARG A 43 15.99 1.42 -4.38
N ALA A 44 17.02 2.08 -3.85
CA ALA A 44 16.88 2.81 -2.59
C ALA A 44 15.79 3.90 -2.66
N VAL A 45 15.11 4.12 -1.53
CA VAL A 45 14.14 5.20 -1.37
C VAL A 45 14.79 6.58 -1.51
N ARG A 46 14.03 7.53 -2.05
CA ARG A 46 14.39 8.94 -2.16
C ARG A 46 13.27 9.80 -1.59
N VAL A 47 13.57 11.02 -1.20
CA VAL A 47 12.57 11.95 -0.63
C VAL A 47 11.38 12.15 -1.58
N THR A 48 11.63 12.19 -2.89
CA THR A 48 10.60 12.29 -3.93
C THR A 48 9.57 11.14 -3.92
N ASP A 49 9.89 10.02 -3.27
CA ASP A 49 8.99 8.86 -3.20
C ASP A 49 7.85 9.05 -2.21
N VAL A 50 7.98 9.98 -1.26
CA VAL A 50 6.90 10.32 -0.33
C VAL A 50 5.67 10.79 -1.10
N GLU A 51 5.84 11.71 -2.04
CA GLU A 51 4.74 12.19 -2.85
C GLU A 51 4.20 11.10 -3.78
N ARG A 52 5.07 10.24 -4.32
CA ARG A 52 4.65 9.13 -5.18
C ARG A 52 3.80 8.12 -4.39
N ALA A 53 4.20 7.81 -3.16
CA ALA A 53 3.45 6.96 -2.25
C ALA A 53 2.10 7.58 -1.89
N ALA A 54 2.06 8.88 -1.58
CA ALA A 54 0.82 9.59 -1.31
C ALA A 54 -0.14 9.60 -2.52
N ARG A 55 0.39 9.82 -3.74
CA ARG A 55 -0.40 9.73 -4.98
C ARG A 55 -0.92 8.32 -5.23
N LEU A 56 -0.10 7.29 -5.00
CA LEU A 56 -0.51 5.90 -5.13
C LEU A 56 -1.64 5.57 -4.15
N SER A 57 -1.48 5.91 -2.86
CA SER A 57 -2.50 5.72 -1.83
C SER A 57 -3.83 6.36 -2.24
N ARG A 58 -3.82 7.62 -2.67
CA ARG A 58 -5.02 8.33 -3.13
C ARG A 58 -5.70 7.63 -4.30
N ARG A 59 -4.93 7.18 -5.29
CA ARG A 59 -5.47 6.43 -6.45
C ARG A 59 -6.13 5.13 -6.01
N VAL A 60 -5.50 4.38 -5.13
CA VAL A 60 -6.06 3.13 -4.57
C VAL A 60 -7.34 3.40 -3.80
N SER A 61 -7.39 4.46 -2.97
CA SER A 61 -8.60 4.84 -2.23
C SER A 61 -9.75 5.21 -3.16
N VAL A 62 -9.51 6.02 -4.19
CA VAL A 62 -10.53 6.41 -5.17
C VAL A 62 -11.03 5.20 -5.97
N ALA A 63 -10.11 4.31 -6.37
CA ALA A 63 -10.47 3.07 -7.07
C ALA A 63 -11.35 2.16 -6.19
N ALA A 64 -10.96 1.93 -4.94
CA ALA A 64 -11.73 1.13 -4.00
C ALA A 64 -13.12 1.72 -3.76
N TRP A 65 -13.21 3.05 -3.58
CA TRP A 65 -14.47 3.76 -3.46
C TRP A 65 -15.35 3.57 -4.71
N GLY A 66 -14.78 3.74 -5.91
CA GLY A 66 -15.47 3.54 -7.18
C GLY A 66 -16.03 2.12 -7.32
N VAL A 67 -15.24 1.10 -6.95
CA VAL A 67 -15.68 -0.31 -6.94
C VAL A 67 -16.86 -0.52 -6.00
N CYS A 68 -16.80 0.02 -4.78
CA CYS A 68 -17.91 -0.09 -3.83
C CYS A 68 -19.19 0.59 -4.34
N VAL A 69 -19.08 1.79 -4.93
CA VAL A 69 -20.22 2.50 -5.51
C VAL A 69 -20.82 1.73 -6.69
N ALA A 70 -19.98 1.28 -7.63
CA ALA A 70 -20.40 0.49 -8.78
C ALA A 70 -21.09 -0.82 -8.36
N GLY A 71 -20.49 -1.56 -7.42
CA GLY A 71 -21.08 -2.78 -6.86
C GLY A 71 -22.45 -2.52 -6.21
N ARG A 72 -22.60 -1.42 -5.47
CA ARG A 72 -23.89 -1.04 -4.86
C ARG A 72 -24.95 -0.70 -5.90
N LEU A 73 -24.59 0.03 -6.95
CA LEU A 73 -25.51 0.37 -8.04
C LEU A 73 -25.93 -0.88 -8.81
N TRP A 74 -24.98 -1.79 -9.08
CA TRP A 74 -25.24 -3.05 -9.75
C TRP A 74 -26.23 -3.92 -8.97
N VAL A 75 -25.99 -4.15 -7.67
CA VAL A 75 -26.91 -4.92 -6.81
C VAL A 75 -28.30 -4.28 -6.76
N ARG A 76 -28.39 -2.95 -6.73
CA ARG A 76 -29.68 -2.24 -6.77
C ARG A 76 -30.42 -2.43 -8.10
N GLY A 77 -29.71 -2.35 -9.23
CA GLY A 77 -30.28 -2.62 -10.55
C GLY A 77 -30.82 -4.05 -10.67
N CYS A 78 -30.03 -5.03 -10.25
CA CYS A 78 -30.43 -6.45 -10.27
C CYS A 78 -31.60 -6.80 -9.34
N ARG A 79 -31.87 -5.99 -8.32
CA ARG A 79 -33.03 -6.15 -7.43
C ARG A 79 -34.29 -5.50 -7.98
N ARG A 80 -34.17 -4.40 -8.72
CA ARG A 80 -35.30 -3.73 -9.38
C ARG A 80 -35.83 -4.51 -10.56
N GLY A 81 -34.97 -5.13 -11.38
CA GLY A 81 -35.41 -5.95 -12.51
C GLY A 81 -35.95 -7.34 -12.13
N ARG A 82 -35.95 -7.70 -10.84
CA ARG A 82 -36.49 -8.96 -10.30
C ARG A 82 -37.83 -8.78 -9.58
N ARG A 83 -38.30 -7.54 -9.43
CA ARG A 83 -39.63 -7.19 -8.92
C ARG A 83 -40.49 -6.73 -10.09
#